data_AF-A0A8T4YK37-F1
#
_entry.id   AF-A0A8T4YK37-F1
#
_cell.length_a   1.000
_cell.length_b   1.000
_cell.length_c   1.000
_cell.angle_alpha   90.00
_cell.angle_beta   90.00
_cell.angle_gamma   90.00
#
_symmetry.space_group_name_H-M   'P 1'
#
loop_
_entity.id
_entity.type
_entity.pdbx_description
1 polymer ?
#
loop_
_entity_poly.entity_id
_entity_poly.type
_entity_poly.pdbx_seq_one_letter_code
_entity_poly.pdbx_strand_id
1 'polypeptide(L)'
;NQYIPWEVVEDLAEIDNIVGLKDSSGDLKYLMSVLEKVGDKIDVVVGWDEVVLPALAAGAKGMILASANVIAPIWIKIYNYVKEGKLEEARALQRQIQKFTRHIVASGALGPKVCLNYMGVPVGTTRRPILIGDTLSFELREELRIELENLGLIEKRPITFKLGPDRPLVERFSAIDVTPEVIEQFKLKTGEALVDPDSNEVAHIDLLIGDVHGPVGQAYTRALANPSKEYEAVQAILEPNMAVKPPTILVPTVPVRNLREASMVYGPAQAAVAKAVAKSVEDGILPATDALVLIAKVFVHPSATRRHRVFINNYKAMRHAIRKAMEGRPTKKEVLENAENARHPFRESL
;
A
#
# COMPACT_ATOMS: atom_id res chain seq x y z
N ASN A 1 -15.39 -7.00 -20.88
CA ASN A 1 -14.53 -6.37 -21.89
C ASN A 1 -14.80 -7.01 -23.23
N GLN A 2 -15.13 -6.20 -24.24
CA GLN A 2 -15.20 -6.66 -25.62
C GLN A 2 -13.85 -6.38 -26.26
N TYR A 3 -13.15 -7.44 -26.67
CA TYR A 3 -12.05 -7.35 -27.64
C TYR A 3 -12.63 -7.47 -29.05
N ILE A 4 -11.87 -7.03 -30.05
CA ILE A 4 -12.24 -7.24 -31.45
C ILE A 4 -12.26 -8.76 -31.68
N PRO A 5 -13.33 -9.34 -32.28
CA PRO A 5 -13.34 -10.77 -32.60
C PRO A 5 -12.15 -11.13 -33.50
N TRP A 6 -11.55 -12.29 -33.27
CA TRP A 6 -10.33 -12.69 -33.99
C TRP A 6 -10.59 -12.84 -35.49
N GLU A 7 -11.84 -13.15 -35.89
CA GLU A 7 -12.29 -13.21 -37.29
C GLU A 7 -12.10 -11.86 -37.99
N VAL A 8 -12.42 -10.76 -37.30
CA VAL A 8 -12.23 -9.41 -37.82
C VAL A 8 -10.75 -9.06 -37.88
N VAL A 9 -9.96 -9.52 -36.89
CA VAL A 9 -8.49 -9.33 -36.92
C VAL A 9 -7.87 -10.07 -38.11
N GLU A 10 -8.35 -11.26 -38.42
CA GLU A 10 -7.92 -12.06 -39.58
C GLU A 10 -8.21 -11.36 -40.90
N ASP A 11 -9.42 -10.86 -41.10
CA ASP A 11 -9.77 -10.08 -42.30
C ASP A 11 -8.91 -8.82 -42.44
N LEU A 12 -8.66 -8.13 -41.33
CA LEU A 12 -7.84 -6.91 -41.32
C LEU A 12 -6.35 -7.20 -41.60
N ALA A 13 -5.86 -8.38 -41.24
CA ALA A 13 -4.47 -8.78 -41.47
C ALA A 13 -4.13 -8.94 -42.96
N GLU A 14 -5.14 -9.04 -43.85
CA GLU A 14 -4.95 -9.06 -45.31
C GLU A 14 -4.68 -7.67 -45.91
N ILE A 15 -4.82 -6.59 -45.13
CA ILE A 15 -4.54 -5.22 -45.58
C ILE A 15 -3.07 -4.89 -45.31
N ASP A 16 -2.27 -4.68 -46.35
CA ASP A 16 -0.82 -4.42 -46.28
C ASP A 16 -0.38 -3.35 -45.26
N ASN A 17 -1.22 -2.33 -45.02
CA ASN A 17 -0.93 -1.25 -44.07
C ASN A 17 -1.18 -1.63 -42.60
N ILE A 18 -1.83 -2.76 -42.32
CA ILE A 18 -2.09 -3.27 -40.97
C ILE A 18 -1.01 -4.29 -40.63
N VAL A 19 0.05 -3.81 -39.97
CA VAL A 19 1.27 -4.61 -39.73
C VAL A 19 1.32 -5.29 -38.37
N GLY A 20 0.34 -5.06 -37.50
CA GLY A 20 0.35 -5.63 -36.17
C GLY A 20 -0.87 -5.35 -35.31
N LEU A 21 -0.96 -6.09 -34.21
CA LEU A 21 -2.00 -5.98 -33.19
C LEU A 21 -1.35 -5.87 -31.80
N LYS A 22 -1.77 -4.86 -31.03
CA LYS A 22 -1.51 -4.81 -29.60
C LYS A 22 -2.71 -5.39 -28.84
N ASP A 23 -2.54 -6.55 -28.22
CA ASP A 23 -3.56 -7.15 -27.37
C ASP A 23 -3.41 -6.73 -25.90
N SER A 24 -4.27 -5.84 -25.44
CA SER A 24 -4.40 -5.43 -24.02
C SER A 24 -5.58 -6.11 -23.31
N SER A 25 -6.11 -7.23 -23.82
CA SER A 25 -7.26 -7.91 -23.21
C SER A 25 -6.91 -8.63 -21.89
N GLY A 26 -5.67 -9.13 -21.78
CA GLY A 26 -5.26 -10.04 -20.71
C GLY A 26 -5.84 -11.46 -20.83
N ASP A 27 -6.62 -11.75 -21.88
CA ASP A 27 -7.22 -13.06 -22.13
C ASP A 27 -6.28 -13.92 -22.98
N LEU A 28 -5.54 -14.82 -22.32
CA LEU A 28 -4.62 -15.72 -23.01
C LEU A 28 -5.32 -16.61 -24.03
N LYS A 29 -6.58 -17.01 -23.84
CA LYS A 29 -7.27 -17.86 -24.84
C LYS A 29 -7.49 -17.09 -26.13
N TYR A 30 -7.93 -15.84 -26.00
CA TYR A 30 -8.08 -14.94 -27.15
C TYR A 30 -6.73 -14.69 -27.83
N LEU A 31 -5.68 -14.38 -27.06
CA LEU A 31 -4.34 -14.18 -27.63
C LEU A 31 -3.85 -15.41 -28.41
N MET A 32 -4.08 -16.63 -27.89
CA MET A 32 -3.71 -17.86 -28.59
C MET A 32 -4.47 -18.00 -29.91
N SER A 33 -5.78 -17.71 -29.94
CA SER A 33 -6.56 -17.72 -31.19
C SER A 33 -6.06 -16.69 -32.20
N VAL A 34 -5.70 -15.49 -31.75
CA VAL A 34 -5.10 -14.47 -32.64
C VAL A 34 -3.75 -14.97 -33.18
N LEU A 35 -2.87 -15.47 -32.33
CA LEU A 35 -1.55 -15.96 -32.75
C LEU A 35 -1.67 -17.13 -33.74
N GLU A 36 -2.63 -18.03 -33.55
CA GLU A 36 -2.92 -19.14 -34.47
C GLU A 36 -3.33 -18.64 -35.87
N LYS A 37 -4.13 -17.58 -35.93
CA LYS A 37 -4.76 -17.12 -37.18
C LYS A 37 -3.92 -16.12 -37.96
N VAL A 38 -3.20 -15.25 -37.27
CA VAL A 38 -2.51 -14.11 -37.89
C VAL A 38 -1.06 -13.92 -37.46
N GLY A 39 -0.52 -14.76 -36.56
CA GLY A 39 0.83 -14.57 -35.99
C GLY A 39 1.99 -14.68 -37.00
N ASP A 40 1.75 -15.32 -38.14
CA ASP A 40 2.64 -15.40 -39.29
C ASP A 40 2.45 -14.26 -40.31
N LYS A 41 1.30 -13.57 -40.27
CA LYS A 41 0.95 -12.46 -41.18
C LYS A 41 1.33 -11.09 -40.62
N ILE A 42 1.04 -10.85 -39.33
CA ILE A 42 1.24 -9.55 -38.67
C ILE A 42 1.91 -9.70 -37.31
N ASP A 43 2.50 -8.62 -36.81
CA ASP A 43 3.16 -8.61 -35.51
C ASP A 43 2.15 -8.49 -34.36
N VAL A 44 2.00 -9.56 -33.57
CA VAL A 44 1.16 -9.54 -32.37
C VAL A 44 2.02 -9.21 -31.15
N VAL A 45 1.68 -8.15 -30.42
CA VAL A 45 2.38 -7.71 -29.20
C VAL A 45 1.46 -7.70 -27.98
N VAL A 46 1.98 -8.12 -26.83
CA VAL A 46 1.23 -8.15 -25.58
C VAL A 46 1.17 -6.76 -24.93
N GLY A 47 -0.02 -6.36 -24.54
CA GLY A 47 -0.32 -5.08 -23.91
C GLY A 47 -0.88 -5.19 -22.50
N TRP A 48 -0.77 -6.36 -21.87
CA TRP A 48 -1.22 -6.60 -20.49
C TRP A 48 -0.09 -7.18 -19.65
N ASP A 49 0.41 -6.38 -18.71
CA ASP A 49 1.63 -6.63 -17.94
C ASP A 49 1.63 -7.99 -17.22
N GLU A 50 0.48 -8.46 -16.74
CA GLU A 50 0.40 -9.70 -15.96
C GLU A 50 0.65 -10.99 -16.75
N VAL A 51 0.44 -10.94 -18.07
CA VAL A 51 0.47 -12.12 -18.94
C VAL A 51 1.62 -12.07 -19.95
N VAL A 52 2.60 -11.19 -19.73
CA VAL A 52 3.73 -10.99 -20.65
C VAL A 52 4.51 -12.28 -20.88
N LEU A 53 4.91 -12.97 -19.81
CA LEU A 53 5.68 -14.20 -19.93
C LEU A 53 4.97 -15.27 -20.79
N PRO A 54 3.72 -15.68 -20.48
CA PRO A 54 3.03 -16.67 -21.32
C PRO A 54 2.77 -16.16 -22.75
N ALA A 55 2.50 -14.86 -22.94
CA ALA A 55 2.31 -14.29 -24.27
C ALA A 55 3.57 -14.37 -25.14
N LEU A 56 4.73 -14.00 -24.60
CA LEU A 56 6.01 -14.11 -25.32
C LEU A 56 6.35 -15.57 -25.61
N ALA A 57 6.14 -16.46 -24.64
CA ALA A 57 6.38 -17.89 -24.84
C ALA A 57 5.44 -18.52 -25.89
N ALA A 58 4.23 -17.97 -26.06
CA ALA A 58 3.28 -18.36 -27.10
C ALA A 58 3.61 -17.82 -28.50
N GLY A 59 4.55 -16.88 -28.62
CA GLY A 59 4.97 -16.31 -29.90
C GLY A 59 4.63 -14.83 -30.12
N ALA A 60 4.11 -14.12 -29.11
CA ALA A 60 3.99 -12.67 -29.20
C ALA A 60 5.38 -12.04 -29.45
N LYS A 61 5.47 -11.13 -30.43
CA LYS A 61 6.75 -10.59 -30.90
C LYS A 61 7.36 -9.51 -30.00
N GLY A 62 6.58 -9.00 -29.05
CA GLY A 62 7.03 -7.93 -28.17
C GLY A 62 5.97 -7.52 -27.19
N MET A 63 6.22 -6.40 -26.51
CA MET A 63 5.35 -5.90 -25.44
C MET A 63 5.21 -4.38 -25.46
N ILE A 64 4.01 -3.87 -25.21
CA ILE A 64 3.70 -2.44 -25.04
C ILE A 64 2.95 -2.25 -23.73
N LEU A 65 3.67 -1.94 -22.65
CA LEU A 65 3.18 -2.09 -21.28
C LEU A 65 3.08 -0.76 -20.55
N ALA A 66 2.15 -0.67 -19.60
CA ALA A 66 2.03 0.50 -18.74
C ALA A 66 3.22 0.59 -17.78
N SER A 67 3.61 -0.52 -17.14
CA SER A 67 4.73 -0.54 -16.19
C SER A 67 6.09 -0.41 -16.87
N ALA A 68 6.20 -0.59 -18.18
CA ALA A 68 7.45 -0.34 -18.92
C ALA A 68 7.91 1.13 -18.84
N ASN A 69 7.00 2.07 -18.56
CA ASN A 69 7.39 3.45 -18.24
C ASN A 69 8.23 3.56 -16.96
N VAL A 70 8.18 2.56 -16.08
CA VAL A 70 8.82 2.58 -14.75
C VAL A 70 9.92 1.52 -14.63
N ILE A 71 9.66 0.30 -15.12
CA ILE A 71 10.53 -0.87 -14.96
C ILE A 71 10.98 -1.49 -16.30
N ALA A 72 11.15 -0.68 -17.35
CA ALA A 72 11.64 -1.15 -18.67
C ALA A 72 12.83 -2.12 -18.60
N PRO A 73 13.88 -1.91 -17.78
CA PRO A 73 15.02 -2.83 -17.72
C PRO A 73 14.63 -4.26 -17.28
N ILE A 74 13.61 -4.42 -16.43
CA ILE A 74 13.13 -5.74 -16.01
C ILE A 74 12.43 -6.45 -17.16
N TRP A 75 11.59 -5.71 -17.91
CA TRP A 75 10.89 -6.24 -19.07
C TRP A 75 11.82 -6.68 -20.19
N ILE A 76 12.89 -5.92 -20.44
CA ILE A 76 13.93 -6.29 -21.40
C ILE A 76 14.62 -7.60 -20.99
N LYS A 77 14.89 -7.80 -19.68
CA LYS A 77 15.44 -9.07 -19.18
C LYS A 77 14.49 -10.24 -19.41
N ILE A 78 13.20 -10.07 -19.09
CA ILE A 78 12.18 -11.11 -19.33
C ILE A 78 12.11 -11.46 -20.82
N TYR A 79 12.09 -10.46 -21.71
CA TYR A 79 12.10 -10.67 -23.16
C TYR A 79 13.30 -11.49 -23.63
N ASN A 80 14.50 -11.11 -23.21
CA ASN A 80 15.73 -11.81 -23.58
C ASN A 80 15.75 -13.24 -23.02
N TYR A 81 15.31 -13.44 -21.77
CA TYR A 81 15.23 -14.77 -21.18
C TYR A 81 14.26 -15.68 -21.94
N VAL A 82 13.09 -15.19 -22.35
CA VAL A 82 12.18 -15.99 -23.18
C VAL A 82 12.82 -16.32 -24.53
N LYS A 83 13.46 -15.34 -25.18
CA LYS A 83 14.16 -15.54 -26.46
C LYS A 83 15.31 -16.56 -26.37
N GLU A 84 15.99 -16.61 -25.23
CA GLU A 84 17.08 -17.54 -24.94
C GLU A 84 16.59 -18.90 -24.39
N GLY A 85 15.29 -19.12 -24.23
CA GLY A 85 14.71 -20.34 -23.65
C GLY A 85 14.88 -20.48 -22.13
N LYS A 86 15.32 -19.42 -21.44
CA LYS A 86 15.55 -19.32 -19.99
C LYS A 86 14.25 -19.03 -19.23
N LEU A 87 13.30 -19.97 -19.33
CA LEU A 87 11.95 -19.78 -18.79
C LEU A 87 11.91 -19.71 -17.26
N GLU A 88 12.86 -20.31 -16.54
CA GLU A 88 12.87 -20.24 -15.07
C GLU A 88 13.21 -18.84 -14.56
N GLU A 89 14.20 -18.22 -15.15
CA GLU A 89 14.63 -16.86 -14.84
C GLU A 89 13.54 -15.85 -15.23
N ALA A 90 12.91 -16.05 -16.39
CA ALA A 90 11.77 -15.25 -16.82
C ALA A 90 10.57 -15.41 -15.86
N ARG A 91 10.27 -16.63 -15.42
CA ARG A 91 9.24 -16.93 -14.39
C ARG A 91 9.55 -16.23 -13.08
N ALA A 92 10.80 -16.29 -12.62
CA ALA A 92 11.22 -15.66 -11.38
C ALA A 92 11.01 -14.14 -11.42
N LEU A 93 11.46 -13.48 -12.50
CA LEU A 93 11.27 -12.03 -12.68
C LEU A 93 9.80 -11.63 -12.80
N GLN A 94 8.99 -12.32 -13.63
CA GLN A 94 7.56 -12.03 -13.74
C GLN A 94 6.86 -12.15 -12.38
N ARG A 95 7.15 -13.22 -11.62
CA ARG A 95 6.58 -13.42 -10.27
C ARG A 95 6.98 -12.30 -9.31
N GLN A 96 8.24 -11.85 -9.37
CA GLN A 96 8.73 -10.77 -8.52
C GLN A 96 7.96 -9.46 -8.75
N ILE A 97 7.65 -9.12 -10.00
CA ILE A 97 6.98 -7.86 -10.34
C ILE A 97 5.44 -7.96 -10.37
N GLN A 98 4.86 -9.15 -10.19
CA GLN A 98 3.42 -9.36 -10.45
C GLN A 98 2.47 -8.51 -9.59
N LYS A 99 2.90 -8.14 -8.38
CA LYS A 99 2.12 -7.25 -7.52
C LYS A 99 2.14 -5.81 -8.06
N PHE A 100 3.33 -5.34 -8.44
CA PHE A 100 3.54 -4.01 -8.99
C PHE A 100 2.81 -3.82 -10.33
N THR A 101 2.89 -4.80 -11.22
CA THR A 101 2.20 -4.76 -12.52
C THR A 101 0.69 -4.70 -12.35
N ARG A 102 0.08 -5.49 -11.44
CA ARG A 102 -1.35 -5.39 -11.09
C ARG A 102 -1.74 -3.98 -10.64
N HIS A 103 -0.96 -3.39 -9.74
CA HIS A 103 -1.24 -2.04 -9.24
C HIS A 103 -1.13 -0.98 -10.34
N ILE A 104 -0.13 -1.09 -11.23
CA ILE A 104 0.01 -0.20 -12.38
C ILE A 104 -1.17 -0.36 -13.35
N VAL A 105 -1.56 -1.59 -13.68
CA VAL A 105 -2.69 -1.86 -14.58
C VAL A 105 -4.00 -1.32 -13.99
N ALA A 106 -4.25 -1.54 -12.70
CA ALA A 106 -5.44 -1.05 -12.01
C ALA A 106 -5.52 0.49 -11.94
N SER A 107 -4.37 1.18 -11.97
CA SER A 107 -4.31 2.65 -11.85
C SER A 107 -4.31 3.39 -13.19
N GLY A 108 -4.28 2.68 -14.32
CA GLY A 108 -4.27 3.28 -15.65
C GLY A 108 -3.10 4.26 -15.84
N ALA A 109 -3.33 5.38 -16.53
CA ALA A 109 -2.29 6.36 -16.82
C ALA A 109 -1.77 7.12 -15.57
N LEU A 110 -2.49 7.11 -14.45
CA LEU A 110 -2.07 7.76 -13.20
C LEU A 110 -0.89 7.01 -12.55
N GLY A 111 -0.93 5.68 -12.54
CA GLY A 111 0.06 4.84 -11.87
C GLY A 111 1.48 5.14 -12.31
N PRO A 112 1.80 4.98 -13.62
CA PRO A 112 3.13 5.28 -14.13
C PRO A 112 3.58 6.72 -13.85
N LYS A 113 2.67 7.70 -13.96
CA LYS A 113 3.00 9.10 -13.68
C LYS A 113 3.39 9.33 -12.22
N VAL A 114 2.63 8.75 -11.28
CA VAL A 114 2.93 8.85 -9.85
C VAL A 114 4.26 8.18 -9.53
N CYS A 115 4.53 7.01 -10.10
CA CYS A 115 5.81 6.34 -9.93
C CYS A 115 6.98 7.16 -10.48
N LEU A 116 6.85 7.73 -11.68
CA LEU A 116 7.87 8.60 -12.27
C LEU A 116 8.13 9.84 -11.42
N ASN A 117 7.09 10.48 -10.88
CA ASN A 117 7.25 11.61 -9.96
C ASN A 117 7.97 11.19 -8.67
N TYR A 118 7.70 10.00 -8.11
CA TYR A 118 8.46 9.47 -6.96
C TYR A 118 9.93 9.22 -7.29
N MET A 119 10.22 8.79 -8.52
CA MET A 119 11.58 8.60 -9.04
C MET A 119 12.27 9.93 -9.43
N GLY A 120 11.63 11.07 -9.21
CA GLY A 120 12.18 12.39 -9.50
C GLY A 120 12.06 12.84 -10.97
N VAL A 121 11.31 12.12 -11.80
CA VAL A 121 11.03 12.50 -13.20
C VAL A 121 9.76 13.35 -13.24
N PRO A 122 9.84 14.66 -13.53
CA PRO A 122 8.69 15.55 -13.45
C PRO A 122 7.75 15.36 -14.65
N VAL A 123 6.63 14.65 -14.44
CA VAL A 123 5.62 14.38 -15.49
C VAL A 123 4.28 15.07 -15.24
N GLY A 124 4.23 15.93 -14.22
CA GLY A 124 3.06 16.69 -13.82
C GLY A 124 1.91 15.81 -13.32
N THR A 125 0.72 16.40 -13.25
CA THR A 125 -0.52 15.73 -12.88
C THR A 125 -1.25 15.15 -14.11
N THR A 126 -2.34 14.44 -13.91
CA THR A 126 -3.26 14.05 -14.99
C THR A 126 -4.22 15.19 -15.34
N ARG A 127 -4.65 15.23 -16.61
CA ARG A 127 -5.75 16.11 -17.03
C ARG A 127 -7.07 15.45 -16.65
N ARG A 128 -8.08 16.27 -16.31
CA ARG A 128 -9.46 15.81 -16.08
C ARG A 128 -9.96 15.03 -17.32
N PRO A 129 -10.81 13.99 -17.14
CA PRO A 129 -11.50 13.61 -15.90
C PRO A 129 -10.69 12.73 -14.93
N ILE A 130 -9.45 12.38 -15.27
CA ILE A 130 -8.62 11.45 -14.49
C ILE A 130 -8.04 12.15 -13.25
N LEU A 131 -8.44 11.70 -12.05
CA LEU A 131 -8.06 12.30 -10.76
C LEU A 131 -7.48 11.28 -9.78
N ILE A 132 -6.59 11.74 -8.88
CA ILE A 132 -6.14 10.94 -7.72
C ILE A 132 -7.33 10.76 -6.77
N GLY A 133 -7.59 9.53 -6.33
CA GLY A 133 -8.77 9.16 -5.56
C GLY A 133 -9.90 8.52 -6.38
N ASP A 134 -9.76 8.45 -7.71
CA ASP A 134 -10.64 7.67 -8.60
C ASP A 134 -10.00 6.31 -8.92
N THR A 135 -9.30 6.18 -10.06
CA THR A 135 -8.60 4.93 -10.44
C THR A 135 -7.33 4.67 -9.62
N LEU A 136 -6.83 5.65 -8.87
CA LEU A 136 -5.70 5.50 -7.97
C LEU A 136 -6.08 5.95 -6.56
N SER A 137 -6.45 5.01 -5.69
CA SER A 137 -6.71 5.27 -4.28
C SER A 137 -5.44 5.69 -3.55
N PHE A 138 -5.59 6.37 -2.40
CA PHE A 138 -4.45 6.71 -1.55
C PHE A 138 -3.73 5.47 -0.99
N GLU A 139 -4.47 4.40 -0.75
CA GLU A 139 -3.92 3.08 -0.40
C GLU A 139 -3.01 2.58 -1.53
N LEU A 140 -3.54 2.51 -2.75
CA LEU A 140 -2.82 1.99 -3.91
C LEU A 140 -1.58 2.85 -4.24
N ARG A 141 -1.69 4.18 -4.07
CA ARG A 141 -0.57 5.11 -4.22
C ARG A 141 0.57 4.84 -3.23
N GLU A 142 0.25 4.47 -1.99
CA GLU A 142 1.27 4.14 -0.99
C GLU A 142 1.87 2.75 -1.24
N GLU A 143 1.05 1.77 -1.65
CA GLU A 143 1.52 0.44 -2.06
C GLU A 143 2.50 0.52 -3.24
N LEU A 144 2.21 1.34 -4.26
CA LEU A 144 3.13 1.61 -5.37
C LEU A 144 4.46 2.19 -4.88
N ARG A 145 4.44 3.12 -3.92
CA ARG A 145 5.66 3.72 -3.37
C ARG A 145 6.52 2.67 -2.64
N ILE A 146 5.89 1.83 -1.83
CA ILE A 146 6.56 0.72 -1.13
C ILE A 146 7.17 -0.26 -2.13
N GLU A 147 6.48 -0.55 -3.23
CA GLU A 147 7.00 -1.42 -4.28
C GLU A 147 8.20 -0.83 -5.01
N LEU A 148 8.19 0.49 -5.29
CA LEU A 148 9.37 1.16 -5.84
C LEU A 148 10.59 1.05 -4.93
N GLU A 149 10.40 1.20 -3.61
CA GLU A 149 11.48 1.01 -2.64
C GLU A 149 11.98 -0.44 -2.62
N ASN A 150 11.07 -1.41 -2.65
CA ASN A 150 11.43 -2.84 -2.67
C ASN A 150 12.14 -3.24 -3.96
N LEU A 151 11.82 -2.59 -5.07
CA LEU A 151 12.53 -2.74 -6.35
C LEU A 151 13.84 -1.93 -6.42
N GLY A 152 14.15 -1.13 -5.40
CA GLY A 152 15.35 -0.30 -5.35
C GLY A 152 15.33 0.89 -6.33
N LEU A 153 14.14 1.29 -6.80
CA LEU A 153 13.97 2.40 -7.74
C LEU A 153 13.92 3.77 -7.06
N ILE A 154 13.59 3.79 -5.77
CA ILE A 154 13.66 4.99 -4.93
C ILE A 154 14.29 4.62 -3.58
N GLU A 155 14.95 5.59 -2.96
CA GLU A 155 15.51 5.40 -1.63
C GLU A 155 14.42 5.31 -0.57
N LYS A 156 14.60 4.39 0.38
CA LYS A 156 13.80 4.38 1.61
C LYS A 156 14.12 5.64 2.40
N ARG A 157 13.09 6.40 2.80
CA ARG A 157 13.29 7.58 3.63
C ARG A 157 13.97 7.17 4.95
N PRO A 158 15.12 7.77 5.30
CA PRO A 158 15.74 7.51 6.60
C PRO A 158 14.85 8.10 7.69
N ILE A 159 14.51 7.28 8.67
CA ILE A 159 13.74 7.71 9.85
C ILE A 159 14.76 7.97 10.97
N THR A 160 14.89 9.22 11.37
CA THR A 160 15.76 9.61 12.49
C THR A 160 14.92 9.79 13.74
N PHE A 161 15.26 9.05 14.79
CA PHE A 161 14.60 9.19 16.09
C PHE A 161 15.39 10.19 16.94
N LYS A 162 14.71 11.23 17.44
CA LYS A 162 15.21 12.05 18.54
C LYS A 162 14.28 11.84 19.73
N LEU A 163 14.54 10.79 20.50
CA LEU A 163 13.96 10.65 21.83
C LEU A 163 14.63 11.71 22.71
N GLY A 164 13.85 12.55 23.39
CA GLY A 164 14.42 13.60 24.24
C GLY A 164 15.34 12.98 25.30
N PRO A 165 16.40 13.67 25.75
CA PRO A 165 17.20 13.16 26.85
C PRO A 165 16.36 13.05 28.11
N ASP A 166 16.61 12.02 28.92
CA ASP A 166 16.31 12.03 30.35
C ASP A 166 17.00 13.26 30.94
N ARG A 167 16.30 14.40 31.02
CA ARG A 167 16.89 15.60 31.61
C ARG A 167 17.19 15.33 33.09
N PRO A 168 18.42 15.53 33.57
CA PRO A 168 18.70 15.56 35.00
C PRO A 168 17.78 16.58 35.69
N LEU A 169 17.34 16.27 36.91
CA LEU A 169 16.37 17.06 37.70
C LEU A 169 16.72 18.56 37.81
N VAL A 170 17.99 18.90 37.62
CA VAL A 170 18.59 20.23 37.80
C VAL A 170 18.18 21.23 36.71
N GLU A 171 17.73 20.77 35.53
CA GLU A 171 17.34 21.66 34.41
C GLU A 171 15.87 22.12 34.44
N ARG A 172 15.11 21.80 35.50
CA ARG A 172 13.67 22.14 35.59
C ARG A 172 13.37 23.57 36.04
N PHE A 173 14.38 24.37 36.41
CA PHE A 173 14.18 25.71 36.98
C PHE A 173 15.14 26.78 36.44
N SER A 174 15.38 26.83 35.14
CA SER A 174 15.93 28.03 34.50
C SER A 174 14.90 28.65 33.56
N ALA A 175 14.55 29.89 33.89
CA ALA A 175 13.52 30.70 33.28
C ALA A 175 13.88 31.13 31.85
N ILE A 176 12.83 31.22 31.02
CA ILE A 176 12.60 32.21 29.95
C ILE A 176 13.75 32.41 28.96
N ASP A 177 13.65 31.75 27.80
CA ASP A 177 13.80 32.41 26.49
C ASP A 177 13.31 31.44 25.40
N VAL A 178 12.28 31.86 24.66
CA VAL A 178 11.67 31.10 23.57
C VAL A 178 12.27 31.57 22.25
N THR A 179 12.93 30.67 21.53
CA THR A 179 13.23 30.82 20.10
C THR A 179 12.58 29.68 19.30
N PRO A 180 12.05 29.94 18.09
CA PRO A 180 11.38 28.94 17.27
C PRO A 180 12.39 28.12 16.45
N GLU A 181 13.12 27.26 17.15
CA GLU A 181 13.80 26.13 16.53
C GLU A 181 12.92 24.90 16.75
N VAL A 182 12.39 24.38 15.65
CA VAL A 182 11.27 23.42 15.59
C VAL A 182 11.36 22.30 16.63
N ILE A 183 10.50 22.47 17.63
CA ILE A 183 9.87 21.50 18.53
C ILE A 183 9.44 20.27 17.71
N GLU A 184 9.84 19.05 18.06
CA GLU A 184 9.01 18.15 18.87
C GLU A 184 9.88 16.99 19.40
N GLN A 185 10.14 17.02 20.71
CA GLN A 185 10.17 15.79 21.52
C GLN A 185 8.97 14.92 21.10
N PHE A 186 9.10 13.60 21.11
CA PHE A 186 8.10 12.59 20.68
C PHE A 186 6.75 12.64 21.43
N LYS A 187 6.12 13.83 21.59
CA LYS A 187 4.95 14.08 22.43
C LYS A 187 3.69 13.48 21.82
N LEU A 188 3.52 13.63 20.51
CA LEU A 188 2.42 13.04 19.75
C LEU A 188 2.76 12.99 18.26
N LYS A 189 2.62 11.80 17.66
CA LYS A 189 2.51 11.59 16.22
C LYS A 189 1.18 10.91 15.94
N THR A 190 0.58 11.26 14.81
CA THR A 190 -0.68 10.67 14.36
C THR A 190 -0.49 10.04 13.00
N GLY A 191 -1.15 8.92 12.76
CA GLY A 191 -1.16 8.23 11.48
C GLY A 191 -2.53 7.64 11.22
N GLU A 192 -2.91 7.58 9.96
CA GLU A 192 -4.19 7.02 9.52
C GLU A 192 -3.95 6.11 8.31
N ALA A 193 -4.67 5.00 8.23
CA ALA A 193 -4.77 4.26 6.98
C ALA A 193 -6.05 3.44 6.86
N LEU A 194 -6.65 3.52 5.67
CA LEU A 194 -7.73 2.69 5.18
C LEU A 194 -7.20 1.67 4.15
N VAL A 195 -7.64 0.42 4.27
CA VAL A 195 -7.31 -0.69 3.36
C VAL A 195 -8.56 -1.46 2.98
N ASP A 196 -8.73 -1.73 1.68
CA ASP A 196 -9.84 -2.54 1.12
C ASP A 196 -11.25 -1.96 1.39
N PRO A 197 -11.51 -0.68 1.02
CA PRO A 197 -12.71 0.07 1.39
C PRO A 197 -14.02 -0.53 0.86
N ASP A 198 -13.97 -1.30 -0.21
CA ASP A 198 -15.14 -1.86 -0.89
C ASP A 198 -15.60 -3.21 -0.32
N SER A 199 -14.98 -3.67 0.78
CA SER A 199 -15.29 -4.96 1.38
C SER A 199 -15.72 -4.86 2.85
N ASN A 200 -16.45 -5.87 3.32
CA ASN A 200 -16.75 -6.02 4.75
C ASN A 200 -15.51 -6.34 5.60
N GLU A 201 -14.36 -6.64 4.99
CA GLU A 201 -13.10 -6.84 5.70
C GLU A 201 -12.20 -5.60 5.64
N VAL A 202 -12.76 -4.45 5.24
CA VAL A 202 -12.12 -3.14 5.34
C VAL A 202 -11.46 -2.96 6.71
N ALA A 203 -10.23 -2.45 6.69
CA ALA A 203 -9.52 -2.07 7.89
C ALA A 203 -9.27 -0.57 7.86
N HIS A 204 -9.65 0.12 8.94
CA HIS A 204 -9.34 1.52 9.16
C HIS A 204 -8.61 1.64 10.49
N ILE A 205 -7.41 2.22 10.46
CA ILE A 205 -6.56 2.42 11.63
C ILE A 205 -6.38 3.91 11.85
N ASP A 206 -6.79 4.41 13.02
CA ASP A 206 -6.35 5.70 13.55
C ASP A 206 -5.31 5.44 14.65
N LEU A 207 -4.09 5.93 14.44
CA LEU A 207 -2.94 5.64 15.28
C LEU A 207 -2.44 6.89 15.98
N LEU A 208 -2.22 6.77 17.29
CA LEU A 208 -1.44 7.71 18.09
C LEU A 208 -0.12 7.05 18.53
N ILE A 209 0.98 7.78 18.42
CA ILE A 209 2.30 7.37 18.92
C ILE A 209 2.83 8.50 19.79
N GLY A 210 3.34 8.21 20.98
CA GLY A 210 3.93 9.24 21.82
C GLY A 210 4.70 8.69 23.01
N ASP A 211 5.33 9.61 23.73
CA ASP A 211 6.10 9.35 24.94
C ASP A 211 5.24 8.72 26.05
N VAL A 212 5.80 7.74 26.75
CA VAL A 212 5.16 7.02 27.87
C VAL A 212 4.81 7.93 29.06
N HIS A 213 5.54 9.03 29.25
CA HIS A 213 5.25 10.05 30.27
C HIS A 213 4.44 11.23 29.71
N GLY A 214 4.17 11.22 28.40
CA GLY A 214 3.38 12.24 27.70
C GLY A 214 1.87 12.02 27.77
N PRO A 215 1.10 12.87 27.04
CA PRO A 215 -0.36 12.74 26.98
C PRO A 215 -0.82 11.42 26.38
N VAL A 216 -0.05 10.83 25.45
CA VAL A 216 -0.36 9.50 24.89
C VAL A 216 -0.17 8.41 25.93
N GLY A 217 0.90 8.46 26.73
CA GLY A 217 1.11 7.60 27.89
C GLY A 217 -0.04 7.63 28.90
N GLN A 218 -0.52 8.83 29.26
CA GLN A 218 -1.67 8.98 30.15
C GLN A 218 -2.94 8.38 29.56
N ALA A 219 -3.20 8.60 28.27
CA ALA A 219 -4.34 8.01 27.57
C ALA A 219 -4.24 6.47 27.50
N TYR A 220 -3.05 5.94 27.23
CA TYR A 220 -2.75 4.51 27.21
C TYR A 220 -3.09 3.86 28.55
N THR A 221 -2.55 4.40 29.66
CA THR A 221 -2.80 3.87 31.00
C THR A 221 -4.27 3.97 31.37
N ARG A 222 -4.93 5.10 31.06
CA ARG A 222 -6.36 5.28 31.35
C ARG A 222 -7.23 4.26 30.61
N ALA A 223 -6.93 3.99 29.34
CA ALA A 223 -7.69 3.05 28.52
C ALA A 223 -7.60 1.61 29.05
N LEU A 224 -6.41 1.17 29.50
CA LEU A 224 -6.24 -0.15 30.12
C LEU A 224 -6.83 -0.24 31.52
N ALA A 225 -6.71 0.82 32.33
CA ALA A 225 -7.19 0.81 33.71
C ALA A 225 -8.72 0.98 33.83
N ASN A 226 -9.36 1.56 32.82
CA ASN A 226 -10.80 1.85 32.81
C ASN A 226 -11.45 1.26 31.55
N PRO A 227 -11.70 -0.07 31.52
CA PRO A 227 -12.32 -0.71 30.37
C PRO A 227 -13.71 -0.11 30.12
N SER A 228 -13.92 0.35 28.89
CA SER A 228 -15.23 0.86 28.44
C SER A 228 -16.08 -0.29 27.93
N LYS A 229 -17.34 -0.36 28.37
CA LYS A 229 -18.29 -1.38 27.91
C LYS A 229 -18.35 -1.36 26.37
N GLU A 230 -18.24 -2.54 25.75
CA GLU A 230 -18.23 -2.76 24.29
C GLU A 230 -17.02 -2.18 23.52
N TYR A 231 -16.11 -1.47 24.19
CA TYR A 231 -14.95 -0.80 23.59
C TYR A 231 -13.67 -1.08 24.38
N GLU A 232 -13.53 -2.30 24.89
CA GLU A 232 -12.43 -2.68 25.76
C GLU A 232 -11.08 -2.57 25.04
N ALA A 233 -10.16 -1.82 25.64
CA ALA A 233 -8.80 -1.70 25.16
C ALA A 233 -7.98 -2.90 25.64
N VAL A 234 -7.27 -3.57 24.72
CA VAL A 234 -6.41 -4.70 25.06
C VAL A 234 -5.00 -4.46 24.58
N GLN A 235 -4.01 -5.03 25.27
CA GLN A 235 -2.64 -5.02 24.78
C GLN A 235 -2.55 -5.84 23.48
N ALA A 236 -1.80 -5.33 22.51
CA ALA A 236 -1.49 -6.08 21.30
C ALA A 236 -0.40 -7.11 21.62
N ILE A 237 -0.71 -8.39 21.40
CA ILE A 237 0.21 -9.51 21.64
C ILE A 237 0.43 -10.30 20.35
N LEU A 238 1.64 -10.83 20.16
CA LEU A 238 1.91 -11.77 19.06
C LEU A 238 1.29 -13.13 19.36
N GLU A 239 1.40 -13.54 20.61
CA GLU A 239 0.81 -14.73 21.21
C GLU A 239 0.59 -14.49 22.71
N PRO A 240 -0.23 -15.31 23.40
CA PRO A 240 -0.41 -15.19 24.85
C PRO A 240 0.94 -15.11 25.58
N ASN A 241 1.07 -14.13 26.47
CA ASN A 241 2.30 -13.80 27.23
C ASN A 241 3.44 -13.16 26.41
N MET A 242 3.21 -12.75 25.16
CA MET A 242 4.20 -12.06 24.34
C MET A 242 3.63 -10.76 23.75
N ALA A 243 3.60 -9.71 24.58
CA ALA A 243 3.21 -8.35 24.16
C ALA A 243 4.26 -7.72 23.25
N VAL A 244 3.83 -6.91 22.28
CA VAL A 244 4.75 -6.22 21.37
C VAL A 244 5.43 -5.02 22.01
N LYS A 245 6.61 -4.70 21.50
CA LYS A 245 7.36 -3.50 21.82
C LYS A 245 7.53 -2.64 20.56
N PRO A 246 7.31 -1.30 20.61
CA PRO A 246 6.87 -0.54 21.78
C PRO A 246 5.46 -0.92 22.27
N PRO A 247 5.14 -0.77 23.58
CA PRO A 247 3.84 -1.11 24.12
C PRO A 247 2.68 -0.51 23.31
N THR A 248 1.78 -1.37 22.87
CA THR A 248 0.69 -1.00 21.96
C THR A 248 -0.63 -1.52 22.50
N ILE A 249 -1.65 -0.67 22.53
CA ILE A 249 -3.03 -1.08 22.78
C ILE A 249 -3.86 -1.00 21.50
N LEU A 250 -4.76 -1.97 21.37
CA LEU A 250 -5.84 -1.99 20.39
C LEU A 250 -7.11 -1.50 21.07
N VAL A 251 -7.80 -0.54 20.44
CA VAL A 251 -9.11 -0.04 20.89
C VAL A 251 -10.12 -0.22 19.76
N PRO A 252 -11.22 -0.96 19.94
CA PRO A 252 -12.25 -1.09 18.92
C PRO A 252 -12.89 0.28 18.58
N THR A 253 -13.15 0.54 17.30
CA THR A 253 -13.89 1.76 16.88
C THR A 253 -15.40 1.53 16.81
N VAL A 254 -15.81 0.27 16.62
CA VAL A 254 -17.21 -0.16 16.65
C VAL A 254 -17.48 -0.95 17.93
N PRO A 255 -18.71 -0.90 18.46
CA PRO A 255 -19.08 -1.68 19.65
C PRO A 255 -18.94 -3.19 19.39
N VAL A 256 -18.27 -3.89 20.30
CA VAL A 256 -18.12 -5.35 20.33
C VAL A 256 -19.19 -5.93 21.25
N ARG A 257 -20.26 -6.48 20.66
CA ARG A 257 -21.48 -6.87 21.40
C ARG A 257 -21.60 -8.35 21.68
N ASN A 258 -20.88 -9.19 20.93
CA ASN A 258 -20.97 -10.64 21.02
C ASN A 258 -19.61 -11.31 20.79
N LEU A 259 -19.51 -12.59 21.14
CA LEU A 259 -18.26 -13.36 21.03
C LEU A 259 -17.75 -13.51 19.60
N ARG A 260 -18.64 -13.46 18.59
CA ARG A 260 -18.23 -13.52 17.19
C ARG A 260 -17.46 -12.25 16.81
N GLU A 261 -18.00 -11.08 17.14
CA GLU A 261 -17.33 -9.79 16.94
C GLU A 261 -16.02 -9.73 17.73
N ALA A 262 -16.04 -10.15 19.01
CA ALA A 262 -14.85 -10.21 19.85
C ALA A 262 -13.77 -11.12 19.25
N SER A 263 -14.15 -12.27 18.70
CA SER A 263 -13.23 -13.21 18.04
C SER A 263 -12.58 -12.65 16.78
N MET A 264 -13.22 -11.68 16.11
CA MET A 264 -12.67 -11.00 14.93
C MET A 264 -11.73 -9.85 15.33
N VAL A 265 -12.11 -9.06 16.33
CA VAL A 265 -11.32 -7.91 16.80
C VAL A 265 -10.10 -8.38 17.59
N TYR A 266 -10.30 -9.23 18.59
CA TYR A 266 -9.24 -9.66 19.51
C TYR A 266 -8.48 -10.91 19.02
N GLY A 267 -8.86 -11.46 17.86
CA GLY A 267 -8.13 -12.53 17.18
C GLY A 267 -7.29 -12.00 16.02
N PRO A 268 -7.79 -12.08 14.77
CA PRO A 268 -7.02 -11.72 13.59
C PRO A 268 -6.62 -10.24 13.54
N ALA A 269 -7.47 -9.30 13.96
CA ALA A 269 -7.10 -7.88 13.94
C ALA A 269 -6.02 -7.54 14.98
N GLN A 270 -6.13 -8.05 16.21
CA GLN A 270 -5.10 -7.89 17.24
C GLN A 270 -3.74 -8.49 16.81
N ALA A 271 -3.75 -9.74 16.32
CA ALA A 271 -2.53 -10.39 15.82
C ALA A 271 -1.91 -9.62 14.65
N ALA A 272 -2.72 -9.03 13.79
CA ALA A 272 -2.27 -8.19 12.69
C ALA A 272 -1.61 -6.89 13.16
N VAL A 273 -2.21 -6.19 14.13
CA VAL A 273 -1.63 -4.99 14.75
C VAL A 273 -0.30 -5.34 15.41
N ALA A 274 -0.25 -6.41 16.19
CA ALA A 274 0.97 -6.87 16.85
C ALA A 274 2.09 -7.18 15.83
N LYS A 275 1.78 -7.98 14.80
CA LYS A 275 2.75 -8.30 13.75
C LYS A 275 3.22 -7.07 12.98
N ALA A 276 2.33 -6.11 12.73
CA ALA A 276 2.67 -4.86 12.06
C ALA A 276 3.63 -4.01 12.89
N VAL A 277 3.44 -3.92 14.20
CA VAL A 277 4.38 -3.22 15.11
C VAL A 277 5.75 -3.91 15.09
N ALA A 278 5.79 -5.23 15.30
CA ALA A 278 7.04 -5.99 15.31
C ALA A 278 7.82 -5.84 13.99
N LYS A 279 7.13 -5.97 12.85
CA LYS A 279 7.76 -5.79 11.54
C LYS A 279 8.21 -4.35 11.28
N SER A 280 7.52 -3.36 11.85
CA SER A 280 7.94 -1.96 11.75
C SER A 280 9.21 -1.66 12.53
N VAL A 281 9.42 -2.35 13.66
CA VAL A 281 10.69 -2.28 14.40
C VAL A 281 11.80 -2.98 13.62
N GLU A 282 11.55 -4.19 13.11
CA GLU A 282 12.51 -4.94 12.29
C GLU A 282 12.95 -4.14 11.04
N ASP A 283 12.02 -3.47 10.38
CA ASP A 283 12.29 -2.67 9.18
C ASP A 283 12.86 -1.26 9.51
N GLY A 284 13.12 -0.95 10.79
CA GLY A 284 13.69 0.32 11.25
C GLY A 284 12.75 1.54 11.13
N ILE A 285 11.45 1.32 10.91
CA ILE A 285 10.44 2.38 10.82
C ILE A 285 10.00 2.85 12.20
N LEU A 286 9.89 1.93 13.15
CA LEU A 286 9.70 2.21 14.58
C LEU A 286 10.99 1.94 15.33
N PRO A 287 11.30 2.72 16.39
CA PRO A 287 12.46 2.44 17.21
C PRO A 287 12.16 1.27 18.15
N ALA A 288 13.16 0.42 18.38
CA ALA A 288 13.10 -0.61 19.41
C ALA A 288 13.29 0.05 20.80
N THR A 289 12.22 0.58 21.40
CA THR A 289 12.28 1.32 22.66
C THR A 289 11.06 1.09 23.54
N ASP A 290 11.25 1.24 24.86
CA ASP A 290 10.20 1.28 25.87
C ASP A 290 9.71 2.70 26.19
N ALA A 291 10.37 3.73 25.62
CA ALA A 291 10.02 5.13 25.86
C ALA A 291 8.74 5.58 25.13
N LEU A 292 8.22 4.77 24.20
CA LEU A 292 7.07 5.08 23.39
C LEU A 292 5.90 4.14 23.68
N VAL A 293 4.68 4.67 23.56
CA VAL A 293 3.45 3.90 23.55
C VAL A 293 2.66 4.18 22.28
N LEU A 294 1.91 3.18 21.82
CA LEU A 294 1.02 3.28 20.67
C LEU A 294 -0.43 3.00 21.09
N ILE A 295 -1.36 3.79 20.57
CA ILE A 295 -2.80 3.56 20.70
C ILE A 295 -3.37 3.43 19.30
N ALA A 296 -3.75 2.21 18.93
CA ALA A 296 -4.36 1.91 17.63
C ALA A 296 -5.88 1.77 17.81
N LYS A 297 -6.64 2.70 17.23
CA LYS A 297 -8.08 2.51 17.06
C LYS A 297 -8.31 1.66 15.83
N VAL A 298 -9.02 0.56 16.00
CA VAL A 298 -9.16 -0.48 14.97
C VAL A 298 -10.62 -0.62 14.58
N PHE A 299 -10.90 -0.40 13.31
CA PHE A 299 -12.21 -0.69 12.72
C PHE A 299 -12.24 -2.12 12.17
N VAL A 300 -13.23 -2.89 12.60
CA VAL A 300 -13.60 -4.18 12.00
C VAL A 300 -15.11 -4.14 11.78
N HIS A 301 -15.56 -4.26 10.54
CA HIS A 301 -17.00 -4.22 10.25
C HIS A 301 -17.74 -5.39 10.95
N PRO A 302 -18.93 -5.20 11.56
CA PRO A 302 -19.65 -6.28 12.24
C PRO A 302 -20.01 -7.46 11.32
N SER A 303 -20.18 -7.21 10.03
CA SER A 303 -20.45 -8.24 9.02
C SER A 303 -19.19 -8.93 8.48
N ALA A 304 -17.99 -8.59 8.94
CA ALA A 304 -16.76 -9.27 8.54
C ALA A 304 -16.82 -10.76 8.88
N THR A 305 -16.45 -11.62 7.94
CA THR A 305 -16.47 -13.08 8.13
C THR A 305 -15.13 -13.72 7.79
N ARG A 306 -14.35 -13.13 6.88
CA ARG A 306 -13.10 -13.69 6.38
C ARG A 306 -11.93 -13.32 7.29
N ARG A 307 -11.69 -14.12 8.34
CA ARG A 307 -10.61 -13.92 9.35
C ARG A 307 -9.25 -13.59 8.73
N HIS A 308 -8.84 -14.33 7.70
CA HIS A 308 -7.55 -14.12 7.06
C HIS A 308 -7.46 -12.76 6.35
N ARG A 309 -8.55 -12.27 5.76
CA ARG A 309 -8.62 -10.94 5.14
C ARG A 309 -8.61 -9.84 6.19
N VAL A 310 -9.34 -9.99 7.30
CA VAL A 310 -9.25 -9.07 8.44
C VAL A 310 -7.81 -8.95 8.94
N PHE A 311 -7.09 -10.07 9.04
CA PHE A 311 -5.67 -10.05 9.39
C PHE A 311 -4.82 -9.27 8.37
N ILE A 312 -4.91 -9.61 7.08
CA ILE A 312 -4.11 -8.96 6.03
C ILE A 312 -4.38 -7.46 5.98
N ASN A 313 -5.65 -7.08 5.99
CA ASN A 313 -6.07 -5.69 5.83
C ASN A 313 -5.65 -4.84 7.03
N ASN A 314 -5.85 -5.34 8.27
CA ASN A 314 -5.38 -4.63 9.48
C ASN A 314 -3.85 -4.58 9.57
N TYR A 315 -3.15 -5.62 9.11
CA TYR A 315 -1.69 -5.63 9.10
C TYR A 315 -1.15 -4.55 8.16
N LYS A 316 -1.71 -4.46 6.95
CA LYS A 316 -1.36 -3.41 5.97
C LYS A 316 -1.71 -2.02 6.48
N ALA A 317 -2.94 -1.83 6.96
CA ALA A 317 -3.41 -0.54 7.47
C ALA A 317 -2.53 -0.07 8.64
N MET A 318 -2.21 -0.95 9.59
CA MET A 318 -1.33 -0.60 10.70
C MET A 318 0.10 -0.26 10.23
N ARG A 319 0.67 -1.02 9.29
CA ARG A 319 1.99 -0.70 8.69
C ARG A 319 1.97 0.67 8.00
N HIS A 320 0.93 0.99 7.24
CA HIS A 320 0.76 2.28 6.58
C HIS A 320 0.59 3.43 7.57
N ALA A 321 -0.25 3.25 8.60
CA ALA A 321 -0.49 4.25 9.64
C ALA A 321 0.79 4.56 10.44
N ILE A 322 1.50 3.52 10.88
CA ILE A 322 2.82 3.65 11.53
C ILE A 322 3.75 4.45 10.62
N ARG A 323 3.89 4.04 9.36
CA ARG A 323 4.81 4.66 8.43
C ARG A 323 4.49 6.14 8.19
N LYS A 324 3.23 6.47 7.96
CA LYS A 324 2.77 7.86 7.80
C LYS A 324 3.03 8.69 9.05
N ALA A 325 2.74 8.16 10.24
CA ALA A 325 3.01 8.86 11.51
C ALA A 325 4.50 9.19 11.68
N MET A 326 5.35 8.20 11.38
CA MET A 326 6.80 8.32 11.52
C MET A 326 7.44 9.20 10.46
N GLU A 327 6.92 9.20 9.24
CA GLU A 327 7.35 10.07 8.14
C GLU A 327 6.74 11.48 8.19
N GLY A 328 5.81 11.75 9.13
CA GLY A 328 5.10 13.03 9.23
C GLY A 328 4.16 13.30 8.04
N ARG A 329 3.51 12.26 7.52
CA ARG A 329 2.65 12.31 6.34
C ARG A 329 1.16 12.11 6.68
N PRO A 330 0.23 12.72 5.91
CA PRO A 330 0.50 13.64 4.81
C PRO A 330 1.04 14.99 5.31
N THR A 331 1.97 15.57 4.56
CA THR A 331 2.48 16.92 4.82
C THR A 331 1.41 17.96 4.48
N LYS A 332 1.52 19.18 5.04
CA LYS A 332 0.61 20.30 4.69
C LYS A 332 0.53 20.54 3.18
N LYS A 333 1.66 20.43 2.49
CA LYS A 333 1.74 20.55 1.03
C LYS A 333 0.95 19.44 0.33
N GLU A 334 1.16 18.18 0.72
CA GLU A 334 0.42 17.05 0.15
C GLU A 334 -1.09 17.20 0.37
N VAL A 335 -1.53 17.70 1.54
CA VAL A 335 -2.95 17.96 1.81
C VAL A 335 -3.49 19.03 0.86
N LEU A 336 -2.82 20.17 0.72
CA LEU A 336 -3.26 21.26 -0.15
C LEU A 336 -3.29 20.86 -1.63
N GLU A 337 -2.30 20.10 -2.10
CA GLU A 337 -2.24 19.61 -3.49
C GLU A 337 -3.37 18.64 -3.85
N ASN A 338 -3.88 17.90 -2.86
CA ASN A 338 -4.90 16.88 -3.07
C ASN A 338 -6.30 17.28 -2.58
N ALA A 339 -6.45 18.44 -1.91
CA ALA A 339 -7.69 18.85 -1.27
C ALA A 339 -8.91 18.87 -2.22
N GLU A 340 -8.73 19.38 -3.44
CA GLU A 340 -9.82 19.44 -4.43
C GLU A 340 -10.12 18.10 -5.09
N ASN A 341 -9.11 17.22 -5.18
CA ASN A 341 -9.19 15.97 -5.94
C ASN A 341 -9.57 14.78 -5.06
N ALA A 342 -9.39 14.88 -3.74
CA ALA A 342 -9.70 13.82 -2.81
C ALA A 342 -11.20 13.50 -2.79
N ARG A 343 -11.53 12.22 -2.95
CA ARG A 343 -12.89 11.69 -2.83
C ARG A 343 -13.06 11.04 -1.47
N HIS A 344 -14.03 11.51 -0.70
CA HIS A 344 -14.42 10.86 0.55
C HIS A 344 -15.54 9.83 0.24
N PRO A 345 -15.41 8.56 0.68
CA PRO A 345 -16.34 7.49 0.29
C PRO A 345 -17.82 7.78 0.57
N PHE A 346 -18.11 8.64 1.55
CA PHE A 346 -19.47 9.02 1.94
C PHE A 346 -19.85 10.49 1.61
N ARG A 347 -19.12 11.16 0.70
CA ARG A 347 -19.40 12.58 0.38
C ARG A 347 -20.69 12.78 -0.41
N GLU A 348 -20.99 11.86 -1.33
CA GLU A 348 -22.16 11.94 -2.22
C GLU A 348 -23.39 11.19 -1.66
N SER A 349 -23.31 10.69 -0.43
CA SER A 349 -24.40 9.99 0.27
C SER A 349 -25.23 10.91 1.19
N LEU A 350 -25.19 12.24 0.98
CA LEU A 350 -25.98 13.23 1.70
C LEU A 350 -26.87 14.02 0.75
#